data_AF-A0A7Y0Q4F6-F1
#
_entry.id   AF-A0A7Y0Q4F6-F1
#
_cell.length_a   1.000
_cell.length_b   1.000
_cell.length_c   1.000
_cell.angle_alpha   90.00
_cell.angle_beta   90.00
_cell.angle_gamma   90.00
#
_symmetry.space_group_name_H-M   'P 1'
#
loop_
_entity.id
_entity.type
_entity.pdbx_description
1 polymer ?
#
loop_
_entity_poly.entity_id
_entity_poly.type
_entity_poly.pdbx_seq_one_letter_code
_entity_poly.pdbx_strand_id
1 'polypeptide(L)'
;MDIWLIYKCSDCGATWNMEIAARVSPKDIPPSQLRAMEANDAVLAWGYAFDVPTLRQSGAQIEYPTEYHVLGPAIEWAADEGVLTIELEFPFRFDLRLDRFLQQQFSVSRAQVHRLALSGAIMTKPVVDITRHKIRESRLNLTIDRPAVRTAMRS
;
A
#
# COMPACT_ATOMS: atom_id res chain seq x y z
N MET A 1 9.25 10.88 -29.16
CA MET A 1 9.37 9.53 -28.57
C MET A 1 8.08 9.23 -27.86
N ASP A 2 7.63 7.99 -27.89
CA ASP A 2 6.45 7.53 -27.15
C ASP A 2 6.92 6.62 -26.01
N ILE A 3 6.32 6.75 -24.84
CA ILE A 3 6.68 6.00 -23.64
C ILE A 3 5.45 5.22 -23.18
N TRP A 4 5.65 3.92 -22.96
CA TRP A 4 4.58 2.99 -22.60
C TRP A 4 4.95 2.25 -21.32
N LEU A 5 3.98 2.08 -20.43
CA LEU A 5 4.01 1.03 -19.42
C LEU A 5 3.37 -0.22 -20.03
N ILE A 6 4.16 -1.30 -20.12
CA ILE A 6 3.72 -2.56 -20.69
C ILE A 6 3.57 -3.56 -19.55
N TYR A 7 2.32 -3.97 -19.29
CA TYR A 7 2.02 -5.01 -18.31
C TYR A 7 1.75 -6.33 -19.04
N LYS A 8 2.33 -7.43 -18.55
CA LYS A 8 2.05 -8.79 -19.04
C LYS A 8 1.56 -9.64 -17.89
N CYS A 9 0.34 -10.16 -18.01
CA CYS A 9 -0.23 -11.07 -17.03
C CYS A 9 0.59 -12.37 -16.97
N SER A 10 0.99 -12.78 -15.76
CA SER A 10 1.69 -14.05 -15.54
C SER A 10 0.83 -15.27 -15.81
N ASP A 11 -0.49 -15.15 -15.64
CA ASP A 11 -1.40 -16.30 -15.64
C ASP A 11 -1.96 -16.61 -17.03
N CYS A 12 -2.37 -15.57 -17.77
CA CYS A 12 -2.95 -15.73 -19.11
C CYS A 12 -2.03 -15.23 -20.25
N GLY A 13 -0.92 -14.55 -19.92
CA GLY A 13 0.03 -14.02 -20.90
C GLY A 13 -0.46 -12.78 -21.66
N ALA A 14 -1.67 -12.29 -21.38
CA ALA A 14 -2.20 -11.09 -22.01
C ALA A 14 -1.36 -9.86 -21.68
N THR A 15 -1.19 -8.97 -22.66
CA THR A 15 -0.47 -7.72 -22.51
C THR A 15 -1.43 -6.55 -22.51
N TRP A 16 -1.22 -5.60 -21.60
CA TRP A 16 -1.89 -4.31 -21.58
C TRP A 16 -0.85 -3.20 -21.68
N ASN A 17 -1.08 -2.25 -22.59
CA ASN A 17 -0.18 -1.13 -22.84
C ASN A 17 -0.85 0.17 -22.39
N MET A 18 -0.22 0.87 -21.47
CA MET A 18 -0.63 2.20 -21.04
C MET A 18 0.35 3.23 -21.59
N GLU A 19 -0.17 4.21 -22.34
CA GLU A 19 0.63 5.35 -22.78
C GLU A 19 0.94 6.25 -21.57
N ILE A 20 2.23 6.42 -21.25
CA ILE A 20 2.69 7.38 -20.24
C ILE A 20 2.85 8.76 -20.88
N ALA A 21 3.38 8.80 -22.10
CA ALA A 21 3.58 10.03 -22.85
C ALA A 21 3.64 9.76 -24.35
N ALA A 22 2.95 10.57 -25.14
CA ALA A 22 2.98 10.52 -26.59
C ALA A 22 3.81 11.67 -27.18
N ARG A 23 4.63 11.37 -28.19
CA ARG A 23 5.29 12.33 -29.07
C ARG A 23 6.10 13.40 -28.33
N VAL A 24 6.69 13.04 -27.19
CA VAL A 24 7.50 13.95 -26.37
C VAL A 24 8.94 14.02 -26.89
N SER A 25 9.56 15.19 -26.76
CA SER A 25 11.00 15.33 -26.98
C SER A 25 11.77 14.76 -25.79
N PRO A 26 12.85 13.97 -26.00
CA PRO A 26 13.69 13.51 -24.89
C PRO A 26 14.26 14.65 -24.03
N LYS A 27 14.41 15.85 -24.61
CA LYS A 27 14.90 17.04 -23.90
C LYS A 27 13.89 17.60 -22.90
N ASP A 28 12.61 17.28 -23.05
CA ASP A 28 11.53 17.76 -22.19
C ASP A 28 11.32 16.82 -20.98
N ILE A 29 12.02 15.68 -20.93
CA ILE A 29 11.96 14.71 -19.83
C ILE A 29 13.19 14.92 -18.93
N PRO A 30 13.03 14.96 -17.59
CA PRO A 30 14.16 14.98 -16.68
C PRO A 30 15.18 13.87 -16.99
N PRO A 31 16.49 14.17 -17.13
CA PRO A 31 17.47 13.17 -17.57
C PRO A 31 17.57 11.91 -16.68
N SER A 32 17.31 12.03 -15.38
CA SER A 32 17.25 10.88 -14.46
C SER A 32 16.05 9.97 -14.78
N GLN A 33 14.89 10.56 -15.04
CA GLN A 33 13.67 9.84 -15.37
C GLN A 33 13.77 9.19 -16.74
N LEU A 34 14.32 9.89 -17.74
CA LEU A 34 14.58 9.34 -19.07
C LEU A 34 15.47 8.09 -18.99
N ARG A 35 16.58 8.16 -18.25
CA ARG A 35 17.47 6.99 -18.05
C ARG A 35 16.77 5.82 -17.37
N ALA A 36 15.93 6.10 -16.38
CA ALA A 36 15.15 5.07 -15.70
C ALA A 36 14.11 4.42 -16.64
N MET A 37 13.48 5.21 -17.52
CA MET A 37 12.58 4.68 -18.57
C MET A 37 13.35 3.81 -19.57
N GLU A 38 14.50 4.26 -20.06
CA GLU A 38 15.36 3.50 -21.00
C GLU A 38 15.86 2.19 -20.37
N ALA A 39 16.14 2.19 -19.07
CA ALA A 39 16.56 1.01 -18.32
C ALA A 39 15.41 0.07 -17.93
N ASN A 40 14.15 0.40 -18.23
CA ASN A 40 12.95 -0.28 -17.72
C ASN A 40 12.98 -0.45 -16.19
N ASP A 41 13.35 0.63 -15.49
CA ASP A 41 13.46 0.62 -14.03
C ASP A 41 12.14 0.22 -13.37
N ALA A 42 12.18 -0.84 -12.56
CA ALA A 42 10.99 -1.43 -11.96
C ALA A 42 10.31 -0.49 -10.95
N VAL A 43 11.09 0.32 -10.22
CA VAL A 43 10.53 1.26 -9.23
C VAL A 43 9.76 2.37 -9.94
N LEU A 44 10.29 2.90 -11.03
CA LEU A 44 9.60 3.88 -11.86
C LEU A 44 8.34 3.27 -12.50
N ALA A 45 8.42 2.05 -13.03
CA ALA A 45 7.28 1.35 -13.61
C ALA A 45 6.14 1.16 -12.60
N TRP A 46 6.46 0.73 -11.37
CA TRP A 46 5.48 0.63 -10.29
C TRP A 46 4.93 1.99 -9.87
N GLY A 47 5.74 3.05 -9.88
CA GLY A 47 5.30 4.42 -9.63
C GLY A 47 4.16 4.84 -10.56
N TYR A 48 4.27 4.54 -11.86
CA TYR A 48 3.19 4.77 -12.83
C TYR A 48 2.02 3.80 -12.67
N ALA A 49 2.28 2.53 -12.36
CA ALA A 49 1.24 1.52 -12.17
C ALA A 49 0.30 1.86 -10.99
N PHE A 50 0.78 2.60 -10.00
CA PHE A 50 0.00 3.03 -8.83
C PHE A 50 -0.42 4.51 -8.88
N ASP A 51 -0.11 5.23 -9.95
CA ASP A 51 -0.56 6.62 -10.13
C ASP A 51 -2.01 6.67 -10.63
N VAL A 52 -2.96 6.67 -9.68
CA VAL A 52 -4.41 6.65 -9.96
C VAL A 52 -4.86 7.72 -10.98
N PRO A 53 -4.42 8.98 -10.91
CA PRO A 53 -4.66 9.97 -11.97
C PRO A 53 -4.26 9.49 -13.37
N THR A 54 -3.04 8.96 -13.54
CA THR A 54 -2.53 8.46 -14.83
C THR A 54 -3.32 7.24 -15.30
N LEU A 55 -3.61 6.28 -14.41
CA LEU A 55 -4.43 5.10 -14.72
C LEU A 55 -5.83 5.48 -15.21
N ARG A 56 -6.46 6.49 -14.60
CA ARG A 56 -7.78 6.97 -15.04
C ARG A 56 -7.74 7.61 -16.42
N GLN A 57 -6.68 8.35 -16.73
CA GLN A 57 -6.52 8.99 -18.04
C GLN A 57 -6.29 7.97 -19.15
N SER A 58 -5.66 6.83 -18.84
CA SER A 58 -5.44 5.74 -19.81
C SER A 58 -6.65 4.85 -20.02
N GLY A 59 -7.78 5.11 -19.35
CA GLY A 59 -8.98 4.28 -19.42
C GLY A 59 -8.85 2.95 -18.67
N ALA A 60 -7.84 2.80 -17.80
CA ALA A 60 -7.68 1.61 -16.99
C ALA A 60 -8.86 1.44 -16.03
N GLN A 61 -9.42 0.23 -15.97
CA GLN A 61 -10.34 -0.14 -14.91
C GLN A 61 -9.52 -0.49 -13.66
N ILE A 62 -9.66 0.33 -12.61
CA ILE A 62 -8.98 0.09 -11.34
C ILE A 62 -9.85 -0.81 -10.48
N GLU A 63 -9.34 -2.00 -10.16
CA GLU A 63 -10.02 -2.94 -9.29
C GLU A 63 -9.69 -2.69 -7.82
N TYR A 64 -10.69 -2.87 -6.97
CA TYR A 64 -10.58 -2.75 -5.52
C TYR A 64 -11.25 -3.95 -4.83
N PRO A 65 -10.72 -4.44 -3.70
CA PRO A 65 -9.50 -3.97 -3.03
C PRO A 65 -8.24 -4.41 -3.79
N THR A 66 -7.21 -3.58 -3.76
CA THR A 66 -5.90 -3.93 -4.32
C THR A 66 -5.28 -5.06 -3.50
N GLU A 67 -4.83 -6.12 -4.18
CA GLU A 67 -4.05 -7.18 -3.54
C GLU A 67 -2.69 -6.66 -3.09
N TYR A 68 -2.20 -7.16 -1.96
CA TYR A 68 -0.93 -6.73 -1.39
C TYR A 68 -0.28 -7.85 -0.59
N HIS A 69 1.04 -7.75 -0.44
CA HIS A 69 1.82 -8.62 0.42
C HIS A 69 2.51 -7.78 1.50
N VAL A 70 2.52 -8.28 2.73
CA VAL A 70 3.27 -7.68 3.83
C VAL A 70 4.62 -8.38 3.92
N LEU A 71 5.68 -7.59 3.82
CA LEU A 71 7.05 -8.06 3.97
C LEU A 71 7.60 -7.57 5.31
N GLY A 72 8.27 -8.45 6.05
CA GLY A 72 8.84 -8.11 7.34
C GLY A 72 8.86 -9.31 8.29
N PRO A 73 9.42 -9.12 9.49
CA PRO A 73 9.38 -10.14 10.53
C PRO A 73 7.95 -10.42 10.96
N ALA A 74 7.66 -11.68 11.29
CA ALA A 74 6.40 -12.03 11.92
C ALA A 74 6.28 -11.33 13.29
N ILE A 75 5.08 -10.89 13.64
CA ILE A 75 4.83 -10.33 14.96
C ILE A 75 4.79 -11.48 15.98
N GLU A 76 5.74 -11.49 16.90
CA GLU A 76 5.68 -12.40 18.05
C GLU A 76 4.64 -11.91 19.06
N TRP A 77 3.57 -12.68 19.25
CA TRP A 77 2.47 -12.38 20.18
C TRP A 77 2.60 -13.06 21.54
N ALA A 78 3.58 -13.95 21.71
CA ALA A 78 3.79 -14.73 22.93
C ALA A 78 4.45 -13.94 24.06
N ALA A 79 5.13 -12.82 23.76
CA ALA A 79 5.70 -11.94 24.78
C ALA A 79 4.58 -11.36 25.65
N ASP A 80 4.62 -11.63 26.95
CA ASP A 80 3.51 -11.37 27.86
C ASP A 80 3.32 -9.90 28.24
N GLU A 81 4.30 -9.03 27.99
CA GLU A 81 4.23 -7.63 28.41
C GLU A 81 4.78 -6.67 27.35
N GLY A 82 4.05 -5.56 27.15
CA GLY A 82 4.59 -4.37 26.51
C GLY A 82 3.81 -3.86 25.30
N VAL A 83 4.00 -2.56 25.07
CA VAL A 83 3.59 -1.86 23.86
C VAL A 83 4.57 -2.22 22.73
N LEU A 84 4.06 -2.63 21.58
CA LEU A 84 4.85 -2.84 20.37
C LEU A 84 4.64 -1.66 19.42
N THR A 85 5.74 -1.09 18.90
CA THR A 85 5.68 -0.11 17.80
C THR A 85 6.19 -0.76 16.53
N ILE A 86 5.42 -0.63 15.45
CA ILE A 86 5.72 -1.16 14.12
C ILE A 86 5.75 0.04 13.17
N GLU A 87 6.86 0.22 12.45
CA GLU A 87 6.87 1.13 11.31
C GLU A 87 6.32 0.39 10.08
N LEU A 88 5.23 0.90 9.51
CA LEU A 88 4.65 0.41 8.27
C LEU A 88 5.16 1.28 7.13
N GLU A 89 5.78 0.67 6.12
CA GLU A 89 6.20 1.35 4.90
C GLU A 89 5.31 0.97 3.72
N PHE A 90 4.89 1.98 2.95
CA PHE A 90 4.05 1.84 1.77
C PHE A 90 4.81 2.43 0.58
N PRO A 91 5.54 1.59 -0.21
CA PRO A 91 6.38 2.08 -1.29
C PRO A 91 5.58 2.75 -2.42
N PHE A 92 4.29 2.40 -2.52
CA PHE A 92 3.37 2.94 -3.53
C PHE A 92 2.05 3.32 -2.89
N ARG A 93 1.35 4.28 -3.52
CA ARG A 93 0.02 4.70 -3.07
C ARG A 93 -1.04 3.82 -3.71
N PHE A 94 -1.72 3.02 -2.89
CA PHE A 94 -2.88 2.25 -3.33
C PHE A 94 -4.01 2.41 -2.32
N ASP A 95 -5.26 2.22 -2.74
CA ASP A 95 -6.47 2.55 -1.97
C ASP A 95 -6.77 1.53 -0.87
N LEU A 96 -5.81 1.32 0.04
CA LEU A 96 -5.92 0.40 1.16
C LEU A 96 -6.49 1.11 2.38
N ARG A 97 -7.62 0.61 2.88
CA ARG A 97 -8.18 1.08 4.16
C ARG A 97 -7.40 0.48 5.33
N LEU A 98 -7.04 1.32 6.29
CA LEU A 98 -6.27 0.90 7.47
C LEU A 98 -7.04 -0.13 8.32
N ASP A 99 -8.35 0.03 8.50
CA ASP A 99 -9.14 -0.97 9.25
C ASP A 99 -9.17 -2.34 8.57
N ARG A 100 -9.25 -2.39 7.23
CA ARG A 100 -9.17 -3.64 6.45
C ARG A 100 -7.81 -4.29 6.61
N PHE A 101 -6.74 -3.50 6.51
CA PHE A 101 -5.37 -3.97 6.75
C PHE A 101 -5.24 -4.61 8.14
N LEU A 102 -5.65 -3.92 9.20
CA LEU A 102 -5.55 -4.42 10.57
C LEU A 102 -6.42 -5.65 10.83
N GLN A 103 -7.63 -5.72 10.26
CA GLN A 103 -8.48 -6.93 10.33
C GLN A 103 -7.75 -8.15 9.76
N GLN A 104 -7.08 -7.98 8.62
CA GLN A 104 -6.33 -9.07 7.98
C GLN A 104 -5.07 -9.44 8.78
N GLN A 105 -4.29 -8.45 9.21
CA GLN A 105 -3.04 -8.73 9.94
C GLN A 105 -3.26 -9.34 11.33
N PHE A 106 -4.33 -8.95 12.01
CA PHE A 106 -4.64 -9.46 13.36
C PHE A 106 -5.71 -10.55 13.35
N SER A 107 -6.29 -10.89 12.20
CA SER A 107 -7.40 -11.86 12.12
C SER A 107 -8.58 -11.52 13.06
N VAL A 108 -8.95 -10.24 13.10
CA VAL A 108 -10.06 -9.72 13.94
C VAL A 108 -11.14 -9.07 13.08
N SER A 109 -12.36 -8.98 13.62
CA SER A 109 -13.48 -8.28 13.01
C SER A 109 -13.31 -6.75 13.02
N ARG A 110 -14.04 -6.07 12.13
CA ARG A 110 -14.12 -4.61 12.11
C ARG A 110 -14.55 -4.00 13.45
N ALA A 111 -15.48 -4.65 14.15
CA ALA A 111 -15.95 -4.20 15.45
C ALA A 111 -14.84 -4.28 16.51
N GLN A 112 -14.01 -5.33 16.47
CA GLN A 112 -12.84 -5.46 17.33
C GLN A 112 -11.80 -4.38 17.03
N VAL A 113 -11.46 -4.13 15.75
CA VAL A 113 -10.54 -3.02 15.39
C VAL A 113 -11.04 -1.68 15.92
N HIS A 114 -12.33 -1.39 15.77
CA HIS A 114 -12.92 -0.16 16.29
C HIS A 114 -12.81 -0.06 17.81
N ARG A 115 -13.11 -1.15 18.55
CA ARG A 115 -12.96 -1.17 20.02
C ARG A 115 -11.51 -0.95 20.45
N LEU A 116 -10.56 -1.61 19.79
CA LEU A 116 -9.13 -1.47 20.07
C LEU A 116 -8.62 -0.05 19.80
N ALA A 117 -9.10 0.59 18.73
CA ALA A 117 -8.79 1.99 18.44
C ALA A 117 -9.37 2.93 19.50
N LEU A 118 -10.65 2.73 19.88
CA LEU A 118 -11.31 3.56 20.90
C LEU A 118 -10.67 3.43 22.29
N SER A 119 -10.19 2.24 22.65
CA SER A 119 -9.52 2.02 23.93
C SER A 119 -8.06 2.48 23.95
N GLY A 120 -7.51 2.97 22.83
CA GLY A 120 -6.10 3.33 22.70
C GLY A 120 -5.16 2.11 22.62
N ALA A 121 -5.70 0.90 22.48
CA ALA A 121 -4.91 -0.32 22.31
C ALA A 121 -4.27 -0.42 20.93
N ILE A 122 -4.79 0.32 19.94
CA ILE A 122 -4.13 0.55 18.66
C ILE A 122 -4.12 2.05 18.40
N MET A 123 -2.94 2.60 18.14
CA MET A 123 -2.75 4.01 17.81
C MET A 123 -1.80 4.14 16.61
N THR A 124 -1.86 5.30 15.95
CA THR A 124 -0.97 5.60 14.83
C THR A 124 -0.24 6.92 15.03
N LYS A 125 0.93 7.05 14.39
CA LYS A 125 1.62 8.32 14.19
C LYS A 125 1.97 8.48 12.71
N PRO A 126 1.42 9.49 12.00
CA PRO A 126 0.46 10.49 12.48
C PRO A 126 -0.87 9.87 12.97
N VAL A 127 -1.58 10.59 13.84
CA VAL A 127 -2.88 10.15 14.38
C VAL A 127 -3.92 10.27 13.28
N VAL A 128 -4.62 9.17 12.98
CA VAL A 128 -5.69 9.11 11.98
C VAL A 128 -6.91 8.37 12.52
N ASP A 129 -8.07 8.56 11.90
CA ASP A 129 -9.25 7.72 12.17
C ASP A 129 -9.06 6.34 11.55
N ILE A 130 -8.52 5.39 12.33
CA ILE A 130 -8.23 4.02 11.90
C ILE A 130 -9.41 3.37 11.14
N THR A 131 -10.65 3.67 11.53
CA THR A 131 -11.85 3.03 10.95
C THR A 131 -12.30 3.60 9.62
N ARG A 132 -11.74 4.73 9.20
CA ARG A 132 -12.10 5.41 7.94
C ARG A 132 -10.90 5.77 7.09
N HIS A 133 -9.70 5.73 7.65
CA HIS A 133 -8.48 6.15 6.98
C HIS A 133 -8.15 5.24 5.81
N LYS A 134 -7.95 5.87 4.66
CA LYS A 134 -7.30 5.28 3.50
C LYS A 134 -5.83 5.66 3.58
N ILE A 135 -4.95 4.68 3.59
CA ILE A 135 -3.51 4.89 3.72
C ILE A 135 -3.04 5.73 2.53
N ARG A 136 -2.39 6.85 2.81
CA ARG A 136 -1.85 7.79 1.79
C ARG A 136 -0.40 8.14 2.04
N GLU A 137 0.05 7.90 3.26
CA GLU A 137 1.40 8.12 3.74
C GLU A 137 2.33 7.03 3.21
N SER A 138 3.57 7.39 2.90
CA SER A 138 4.61 6.39 2.61
C SER A 138 5.07 5.65 3.86
N ARG A 139 4.83 6.21 5.05
CA ARG A 139 5.16 5.63 6.35
C ARG A 139 4.09 5.92 7.39
N LEU A 140 3.78 4.93 8.21
CA LEU A 140 2.87 5.04 9.34
C LEU A 140 3.43 4.25 10.51
N ASN A 141 3.61 4.88 11.67
CA ASN A 141 3.96 4.14 12.88
C ASN A 141 2.68 3.63 13.55
N LEU A 142 2.58 2.33 13.76
CA LEU A 142 1.49 1.65 14.44
C LEU A 142 1.97 1.23 15.83
N THR A 143 1.33 1.75 16.87
CA THR A 143 1.59 1.39 18.26
C THR A 143 0.45 0.49 18.75
N ILE A 144 0.79 -0.68 19.29
CA ILE A 144 -0.18 -1.66 19.75
C ILE A 144 0.07 -2.08 21.20
N ASP A 145 -1.00 -2.18 21.98
CA ASP A 145 -1.04 -2.91 23.24
C ASP A 145 -1.18 -4.41 22.91
N ARG A 146 -0.09 -5.16 23.05
CA ARG A 146 -0.05 -6.59 22.70
C ARG A 146 -1.09 -7.41 23.47
N PRO A 147 -1.21 -7.32 24.81
CA PRO A 147 -2.25 -8.01 25.56
C PRO A 147 -3.68 -7.77 25.05
N ALA A 148 -4.04 -6.51 24.79
CA ALA A 148 -5.38 -6.16 24.32
C ALA A 148 -5.68 -6.72 22.92
N VAL A 149 -4.74 -6.57 21.98
CA VAL A 149 -4.89 -7.12 20.62
C VAL A 149 -4.94 -8.65 20.67
N ARG A 150 -4.04 -9.30 21.40
CA ARG A 150 -4.00 -10.76 21.57
C ARG A 150 -5.32 -11.32 22.13
N THR A 151 -5.94 -10.61 23.05
CA THR A 151 -7.26 -10.98 23.59
C THR A 151 -8.33 -10.93 22.52
N ALA A 152 -8.33 -9.90 21.68
CA ALA A 152 -9.26 -9.77 20.56
C ALA A 152 -9.03 -10.83 19.45
N MET A 153 -7.80 -11.30 19.24
CA MET A 153 -7.48 -12.36 18.27
C MET A 153 -8.05 -13.73 18.65
N ARG A 154 -8.32 -13.96 19.94
CA ARG A 154 -8.79 -15.25 20.48
C ARG A 154 -10.31 -15.33 20.65
N SER A 155 -11.01 -14.21 20.46
CA SER A 155 -12.46 -14.08 20.66
C SER A 155 -13.21 -14.11 19.34
#